data_AF-A0ABD3SG52-F1
#
_entry.id   AF-A0ABD3SG52-F1
#
_cell.length_a   1.000
_cell.length_b   1.000
_cell.length_c   1.000
_cell.angle_alpha   90.00
_cell.angle_beta   90.00
_cell.angle_gamma   90.00
#
_symmetry.space_group_name_H-M   'P 1'
#
loop_
_entity.id
_entity.type
_entity.pdbx_description
1 polymer ?
#
loop_
_entity_poly.entity_id
_entity_poly.type
_entity_poly.pdbx_seq_one_letter_code
_entity_poly.pdbx_strand_id
1 'polypeptide(L)'
;MLGWKSPPSSTPTTPPGGIVMGKSTNATIEYSINLWASMGRIQSIIRCDYVINFLIFDNRILLRYALDNVLTRELLGDALRSLYTCSPDRVNGELVDSFYYPAKLGGEGAVEAIRQIYTNDAGLTPMEYHRKYPDKLDSLPLHLIWGLEDSITPINGDVGLFYCDRVANNRGGNGRTTIDVVKSGHMPFNDNPIETHKAMLRWLEKKVL
;
A
#
# COMPACT_ATOMS: atom_id res chain seq x y z
N MET A 1 20.80 5.71 -54.68
CA MET A 1 19.57 6.37 -55.18
C MET A 1 18.48 6.13 -54.16
N LEU A 2 18.03 7.22 -53.54
CA LEU A 2 17.04 7.30 -52.46
C LEU A 2 15.64 6.88 -52.94
N GLY A 3 14.81 6.43 -51.99
CA GLY A 3 13.38 6.22 -52.22
C GLY A 3 12.57 5.87 -50.97
N TRP A 4 12.81 6.56 -49.86
CA TRP A 4 11.94 6.50 -48.67
C TRP A 4 10.66 7.31 -48.96
N LYS A 5 9.50 6.67 -49.04
CA LYS A 5 8.19 7.34 -49.14
C LYS A 5 7.62 7.55 -47.74
N SER A 6 7.52 8.81 -47.33
CA SER A 6 6.86 9.23 -46.09
C SER A 6 5.35 9.00 -46.15
N PRO A 7 4.69 8.60 -45.04
CA PRO A 7 3.24 8.64 -44.95
C PRO A 7 2.72 10.07 -44.68
N PRO A 8 1.47 10.39 -45.06
CA PRO A 8 0.94 11.75 -45.02
C PRO A 8 0.70 12.25 -43.59
N SER A 9 1.02 13.52 -43.39
CA SER A 9 0.78 14.31 -42.19
C SER A 9 -0.72 14.54 -41.98
N SER A 10 -1.26 14.03 -40.86
CA SER A 10 -2.52 14.53 -40.32
C SER A 10 -2.21 15.57 -39.23
N THR A 11 -2.45 16.83 -39.53
CA THR A 11 -2.50 17.93 -38.56
C THR A 11 -3.77 17.81 -37.72
N PRO A 12 -3.71 17.71 -36.38
CA PRO A 12 -4.86 17.96 -35.54
C PRO A 12 -4.97 19.48 -35.34
N THR A 13 -6.07 20.05 -35.80
CA THR A 13 -6.53 21.39 -35.41
C THR A 13 -6.81 21.41 -33.90
N THR A 14 -6.07 22.25 -33.18
CA THR A 14 -6.25 22.50 -31.74
C THR A 14 -7.51 23.35 -31.49
N PRO A 15 -8.46 22.94 -30.62
CA PRO A 15 -9.33 23.86 -29.93
C PRO A 15 -8.63 24.39 -28.66
N PRO A 16 -8.82 25.65 -28.26
CA PRO A 16 -8.09 26.24 -27.14
C PRO A 16 -8.65 25.74 -25.81
N GLY A 17 -7.77 25.25 -24.94
CA GLY A 17 -8.09 24.93 -23.55
C GLY A 17 -8.12 23.43 -23.25
N GLY A 18 -6.94 22.84 -23.07
CA GLY A 18 -6.80 21.48 -22.55
C GLY A 18 -5.49 21.37 -21.79
N ILE A 19 -5.57 21.26 -20.46
CA ILE A 19 -4.42 21.05 -19.58
C ILE A 19 -3.79 19.70 -19.92
N VAL A 20 -2.53 19.72 -20.34
CA VAL A 20 -1.71 18.51 -20.55
C VAL A 20 -1.29 18.01 -19.17
N MET A 21 -1.96 16.96 -18.68
CA MET A 21 -1.53 16.22 -17.49
C MET A 21 -0.28 15.40 -17.82
N GLY A 22 0.84 15.78 -17.20
CA GLY A 22 2.13 15.10 -17.29
C GLY A 22 2.07 13.68 -16.70
N LYS A 23 2.69 12.75 -17.40
CA LYS A 23 2.91 11.36 -16.99
C LYS A 23 3.91 11.29 -15.82
N SER A 24 3.48 11.17 -14.56
CA SER A 24 4.34 10.68 -13.46
C SER A 24 3.64 10.27 -12.14
N THR A 25 2.34 10.00 -12.09
CA THR A 25 1.62 9.91 -10.79
C THR A 25 1.22 8.52 -10.29
N ASN A 26 1.44 7.43 -11.04
CA ASN A 26 0.93 6.12 -10.58
C ASN A 26 1.74 5.49 -9.44
N ALA A 27 3.06 5.68 -9.40
CA ALA A 27 3.90 5.08 -8.35
C ALA A 27 3.72 5.79 -6.98
N THR A 28 3.52 7.11 -6.97
CA THR A 28 3.41 7.89 -5.73
C THR A 28 2.08 7.68 -5.00
N ILE A 29 1.01 7.36 -5.73
CA ILE A 29 -0.31 7.09 -5.14
C ILE A 29 -0.32 5.73 -4.42
N GLU A 30 0.33 4.69 -4.96
CA GLU A 30 0.40 3.36 -4.35
C GLU A 30 1.16 3.34 -3.00
N TYR A 31 2.19 4.18 -2.85
CA TYR A 31 2.94 4.29 -1.59
C TYR A 31 2.11 4.85 -0.43
N SER A 32 1.22 5.81 -0.72
CA SER A 32 0.35 6.37 0.31
C SER A 32 -0.66 5.35 0.83
N ILE A 33 -1.30 4.58 -0.06
CA ILE A 33 -2.39 3.66 0.31
C ILE A 33 -1.89 2.55 1.25
N ASN A 34 -0.68 2.03 1.07
CA ASN A 34 -0.14 0.95 1.91
C ASN A 34 0.29 1.42 3.31
N LEU A 35 0.81 2.64 3.46
CA LEU A 35 1.14 3.21 4.77
C LEU A 35 -0.13 3.47 5.61
N TRP A 36 -1.20 3.87 4.94
CA TRP A 36 -2.47 4.20 5.61
C TRP A 36 -3.36 2.98 5.85
N ALA A 37 -3.32 1.96 4.98
CA ALA A 37 -4.01 0.68 5.19
C ALA A 37 -3.46 -0.10 6.40
N SER A 38 -2.19 0.12 6.75
CA SER A 38 -1.54 -0.33 7.97
C SER A 38 -2.18 0.27 9.24
N MET A 39 -2.52 1.56 9.20
CA MET A 39 -3.19 2.26 10.32
C MET A 39 -4.69 1.95 10.41
N GLY A 40 -5.36 1.66 9.30
CA GLY A 40 -6.80 1.36 9.26
C GLY A 40 -7.20 -0.04 9.81
N ARG A 41 -6.27 -1.00 9.91
CA ARG A 41 -6.58 -2.39 10.32
C ARG A 41 -6.49 -2.68 11.82
N ILE A 42 -6.36 -1.67 12.66
CA ILE A 42 -6.52 -1.83 14.13
C ILE A 42 -8.01 -1.95 14.52
N GLN A 43 -8.96 -1.71 13.61
CA GLN A 43 -10.41 -1.66 13.90
C GLN A 43 -11.16 -3.02 13.87
N SER A 44 -10.50 -4.19 13.82
CA SER A 44 -11.26 -5.45 13.85
C SER A 44 -11.61 -5.95 15.26
N ILE A 45 -11.26 -5.20 16.31
CA ILE A 45 -11.54 -5.56 17.69
C ILE A 45 -12.11 -4.33 18.41
N ILE A 46 -13.44 -4.18 18.43
CA ILE A 46 -14.30 -3.71 19.55
C ILE A 46 -15.59 -3.02 19.04
N ARG A 47 -16.77 -3.49 19.49
CA ARG A 47 -18.11 -2.91 19.24
C ARG A 47 -18.31 -1.44 19.70
N CYS A 48 -17.25 -0.74 20.12
CA CYS A 48 -17.22 0.71 20.41
C CYS A 48 -16.73 1.56 19.22
N ASP A 49 -16.36 0.94 18.09
CA ASP A 49 -15.77 1.62 16.93
C ASP A 49 -16.63 2.75 16.37
N TYR A 50 -17.97 2.64 16.35
CA TYR A 50 -18.81 3.67 15.75
C TYR A 50 -18.74 5.03 16.45
N VAL A 51 -18.66 5.04 17.78
CA VAL A 51 -18.65 6.30 18.55
C VAL A 51 -17.30 6.98 18.42
N ILE A 52 -16.21 6.22 18.51
CA ILE A 52 -14.85 6.75 18.33
C ILE A 52 -14.64 7.19 16.88
N ASN A 53 -15.08 6.39 15.91
CA ASN A 53 -15.03 6.74 14.50
C ASN A 53 -15.81 8.02 14.24
N PHE A 54 -17.03 8.14 14.74
CA PHE A 54 -17.82 9.37 14.55
C PHE A 54 -17.19 10.61 15.25
N LEU A 55 -16.78 10.48 16.51
CA LEU A 55 -16.30 11.61 17.30
C LEU A 55 -14.91 12.10 16.90
N ILE A 56 -14.03 11.18 16.49
CA ILE A 56 -12.63 11.45 16.22
C ILE A 56 -12.33 11.38 14.73
N PHE A 57 -12.58 10.23 14.10
CA PHE A 57 -12.11 9.95 12.75
C PHE A 57 -13.03 10.44 11.64
N ASP A 58 -14.29 10.76 11.93
CA ASP A 58 -15.25 11.38 11.00
C ASP A 58 -15.36 12.90 11.23
N ASN A 59 -14.74 13.40 12.30
CA ASN A 59 -14.75 14.81 12.67
C ASN A 59 -13.70 15.59 11.89
N ARG A 60 -14.11 16.15 10.75
CA ARG A 60 -13.26 16.95 9.85
C ARG A 60 -12.53 18.10 10.54
N ILE A 61 -13.16 18.76 11.52
CA ILE A 61 -12.55 19.89 12.24
C ILE A 61 -11.39 19.40 13.10
N LEU A 62 -11.59 18.29 13.81
CA LEU A 62 -10.55 17.69 14.62
C LEU A 62 -9.41 17.15 13.75
N LEU A 63 -9.72 16.49 12.63
CA LEU A 63 -8.72 16.01 11.69
C LEU A 63 -7.91 17.16 11.07
N ARG A 64 -8.57 18.24 10.66
CA ARG A 64 -7.90 19.49 10.21
C ARG A 64 -6.98 20.01 11.30
N TYR A 65 -7.47 20.11 12.53
CA TYR A 65 -6.68 20.59 13.66
C TYR A 65 -5.43 19.72 13.89
N ALA A 66 -5.58 18.40 13.85
CA ALA A 66 -4.46 17.47 13.98
C ALA A 66 -3.44 17.63 12.86
N LEU A 67 -3.92 17.72 11.61
CA LEU A 67 -3.06 17.99 10.46
C LEU A 67 -2.32 19.30 10.61
N ASP A 68 -2.96 20.38 11.07
CA ASP A 68 -2.38 21.72 11.11
C ASP A 68 -1.48 21.97 12.33
N ASN A 69 -1.74 21.30 13.47
CA ASN A 69 -1.09 21.62 14.74
C ASN A 69 -0.32 20.46 15.37
N VAL A 70 -0.66 19.21 15.07
CA VAL A 70 -0.04 18.03 15.69
C VAL A 70 0.98 17.38 14.76
N LEU A 71 0.69 17.32 13.45
CA LEU A 71 1.62 16.76 12.48
C LEU A 71 2.86 17.64 12.34
N THR A 72 4.02 17.10 12.75
CA THR A 72 5.34 17.68 12.54
C THR A 72 6.21 16.74 11.69
N ARG A 73 7.30 17.25 11.12
CA ARG A 73 8.24 16.41 10.34
C ARG A 73 8.95 15.40 11.25
N GLU A 74 9.26 15.79 12.47
CA GLU A 74 9.93 14.96 13.46
C GLU A 74 9.04 13.77 13.84
N LEU A 75 7.78 14.04 14.18
CA LEU A 75 6.79 13.00 14.51
C LEU A 75 6.60 12.03 13.34
N LEU A 76 6.49 12.57 12.11
CA LEU A 76 6.34 11.74 10.92
C LEU A 76 7.60 10.92 10.63
N GLY A 77 8.78 11.49 10.83
CA GLY A 77 10.05 10.79 10.71
C GLY A 77 10.19 9.66 11.73
N ASP A 78 9.79 9.89 12.98
CA ASP A 78 9.78 8.85 14.01
C ASP A 78 8.81 7.72 13.68
N ALA A 79 7.60 8.06 13.23
CA ALA A 79 6.61 7.09 12.79
C ALA A 79 7.15 6.26 11.60
N LEU A 80 7.72 6.89 10.58
CA LEU A 80 8.32 6.19 9.45
C LEU A 80 9.48 5.29 9.88
N ARG A 81 10.38 5.75 10.76
CA ARG A 81 11.47 4.92 11.28
C ARG A 81 10.99 3.65 11.98
N SER A 82 9.85 3.72 12.67
CA SER A 82 9.25 2.53 13.30
C SER A 82 8.79 1.46 12.30
N LEU A 83 8.52 1.85 11.06
CA LEU A 83 8.09 0.95 9.98
C LEU A 83 9.27 0.42 9.13
N TYR A 84 10.41 1.12 9.16
CA TYR A 84 11.66 0.78 8.46
C TYR A 84 12.65 0.15 9.44
N THR A 85 12.25 -0.96 10.06
CA THR A 85 13.01 -1.62 11.13
C THR A 85 14.41 -2.07 10.75
N CYS A 86 14.62 -2.50 9.50
CA CYS A 86 15.89 -3.00 9.00
C CYS A 86 16.78 -1.92 8.37
N SER A 87 16.19 -0.80 7.94
CA SER A 87 16.92 0.30 7.33
C SER A 87 16.32 1.67 7.71
N PRO A 88 16.34 2.03 9.01
CA PRO A 88 15.75 3.28 9.49
C PRO A 88 16.48 4.52 8.96
N ASP A 89 17.75 4.38 8.56
CA ASP A 89 18.58 5.40 7.92
C ASP A 89 18.05 5.82 6.53
N ARG A 90 17.22 4.99 5.90
CA ARG A 90 16.52 5.35 4.65
C ARG A 90 15.42 6.38 4.85
N VAL A 91 15.00 6.62 6.09
CA VAL A 91 14.04 7.67 6.43
C VAL A 91 14.77 9.00 6.47
N ASN A 92 14.98 9.56 5.28
CA ASN A 92 15.61 10.86 5.08
C ASN A 92 14.57 11.99 5.00
N GLY A 93 15.07 13.24 4.97
CA GLY A 93 14.19 14.42 4.89
C GLY A 93 13.31 14.44 3.65
N GLU A 94 13.81 13.99 2.49
CA GLU A 94 13.03 13.93 1.25
C GLU A 94 11.84 12.97 1.38
N LEU A 95 12.05 11.80 1.97
CA LEU A 95 10.98 10.84 2.24
C LEU A 95 9.97 11.43 3.21
N VAL A 96 10.41 12.02 4.32
CA VAL A 96 9.50 12.67 5.29
C VAL A 96 8.69 13.77 4.60
N ASP A 97 9.33 14.60 3.79
CA ASP A 97 8.71 15.69 3.04
C ASP A 97 7.65 15.19 2.06
N SER A 98 7.88 14.03 1.43
CA SER A 98 6.92 13.41 0.51
C SER A 98 5.58 13.03 1.15
N PHE A 99 5.57 12.79 2.48
CA PHE A 99 4.33 12.56 3.24
C PHE A 99 3.84 13.84 3.93
N TYR A 100 4.76 14.66 4.43
CA TYR A 100 4.44 15.87 5.19
C TYR A 100 3.72 16.92 4.34
N TYR A 101 4.21 17.20 3.13
CA TYR A 101 3.61 18.27 2.32
C TYR A 101 2.19 17.93 1.84
N PRO A 102 1.88 16.72 1.32
CA PRO A 102 0.50 16.38 1.00
C PRO A 102 -0.43 16.48 2.21
N ALA A 103 0.03 16.07 3.39
CA ALA A 103 -0.77 16.12 4.61
C ALA A 103 -1.02 17.56 5.11
N LYS A 104 -0.01 18.45 5.04
CA LYS A 104 -0.14 19.86 5.46
C LYS A 104 -0.80 20.76 4.42
N LEU A 105 -0.41 20.63 3.16
CA LEU A 105 -0.77 21.55 2.09
C LEU A 105 -1.92 21.03 1.22
N GLY A 106 -2.35 19.78 1.43
CA GLY A 106 -3.42 19.14 0.66
C GLY A 106 -4.84 19.65 0.97
N GLY A 107 -5.00 20.61 1.88
CA GLY A 107 -6.30 21.23 2.17
C GLY A 107 -7.36 20.20 2.53
N GLU A 108 -8.59 20.36 2.02
CA GLU A 108 -9.71 19.43 2.28
C GLU A 108 -9.43 18.01 1.77
N GLY A 109 -8.59 17.85 0.74
CA GLY A 109 -8.20 16.54 0.23
C GLY A 109 -7.41 15.72 1.25
N ALA A 110 -6.53 16.36 2.03
CA ALA A 110 -5.77 15.68 3.09
C ALA A 110 -6.67 15.22 4.24
N VAL A 111 -7.64 16.05 4.64
CA VAL A 111 -8.63 15.71 5.66
C VAL A 111 -9.50 14.56 5.19
N GLU A 112 -10.00 14.61 3.96
CA GLU A 112 -10.81 13.52 3.42
C GLU A 112 -10.02 12.23 3.30
N ALA A 113 -8.75 12.29 2.87
CA ALA A 113 -7.89 11.12 2.81
C ALA A 113 -7.79 10.44 4.19
N ILE A 114 -7.42 11.19 5.23
CA ILE A 114 -7.32 10.64 6.60
C ILE A 114 -8.65 10.11 7.10
N ARG A 115 -9.75 10.83 6.85
CA ARG A 115 -11.11 10.38 7.21
C ARG A 115 -11.38 9.01 6.58
N GLN A 116 -11.22 8.89 5.27
CA GLN A 116 -11.46 7.65 4.52
C GLN A 116 -10.57 6.49 5.00
N ILE A 117 -9.33 6.76 5.39
CA ILE A 117 -8.43 5.72 5.90
C ILE A 117 -8.99 5.05 7.15
N TYR A 118 -9.65 5.80 8.03
CA TYR A 118 -10.18 5.28 9.29
C TYR A 118 -11.67 4.96 9.27
N THR A 119 -12.45 5.55 8.36
CA THR A 119 -13.91 5.43 8.39
C THR A 119 -14.50 4.73 7.17
N ASN A 120 -13.71 4.48 6.12
CA ASN A 120 -14.23 3.77 4.96
C ASN A 120 -14.47 2.29 5.29
N ASP A 121 -15.36 1.66 4.52
CA ASP A 121 -15.57 0.21 4.61
C ASP A 121 -14.24 -0.50 4.31
N ALA A 122 -13.76 -1.28 5.29
CA ALA A 122 -12.54 -2.07 5.17
C ALA A 122 -12.66 -3.16 4.10
N GLY A 123 -13.88 -3.48 3.67
CA GLY A 123 -14.17 -4.54 2.71
C GLY A 123 -13.99 -5.94 3.31
N LEU A 124 -13.87 -6.93 2.43
CA LEU A 124 -13.69 -8.32 2.86
C LEU A 124 -12.25 -8.56 3.31
N THR A 125 -12.09 -9.31 4.39
CA THR A 125 -10.80 -9.86 4.81
C THR A 125 -10.28 -10.86 3.77
N PRO A 126 -8.96 -11.16 3.74
CA PRO A 126 -8.42 -12.20 2.86
C PRO A 126 -9.16 -13.55 3.00
N MET A 127 -9.48 -13.97 4.23
CA MET A 127 -10.20 -15.20 4.51
C MET A 127 -11.61 -15.20 3.90
N GLU A 128 -12.30 -14.06 3.96
CA GLU A 128 -13.63 -13.91 3.35
C GLU A 128 -13.56 -13.87 1.82
N TYR A 129 -12.54 -13.25 1.24
CA TYR A 129 -12.32 -13.29 -0.21
C TYR A 129 -12.12 -14.71 -0.73
N HIS A 130 -11.26 -15.50 -0.07
CA HIS A 130 -11.04 -16.91 -0.41
C HIS A 130 -12.30 -17.76 -0.22
N ARG A 131 -13.12 -17.47 0.80
CA ARG A 131 -14.42 -18.15 0.99
C ARG A 131 -15.44 -17.77 -0.08
N LYS A 132 -15.46 -16.51 -0.50
CA LYS A 132 -16.45 -15.98 -1.44
C LYS A 132 -16.12 -16.32 -2.90
N TYR A 133 -14.84 -16.42 -3.25
CA TYR A 133 -14.38 -16.66 -4.62
C TYR A 133 -13.28 -17.74 -4.69
N PRO A 134 -13.52 -18.96 -4.18
CA PRO A 134 -12.50 -20.01 -4.10
C PRO A 134 -11.95 -20.38 -5.49
N ASP A 135 -12.82 -20.66 -6.46
CA ASP A 135 -12.40 -21.09 -7.80
C ASP A 135 -11.50 -20.08 -8.51
N LYS A 136 -11.78 -18.77 -8.31
CA LYS A 136 -10.99 -17.71 -8.91
C LYS A 136 -9.63 -17.60 -8.24
N LEU A 137 -9.61 -17.49 -6.92
CA LEU A 137 -8.37 -17.24 -6.18
C LEU A 137 -7.45 -18.48 -6.14
N ASP A 138 -8.01 -19.68 -6.16
CA ASP A 138 -7.23 -20.93 -6.22
C ASP A 138 -6.67 -21.20 -7.63
N SER A 139 -7.23 -20.59 -8.67
CA SER A 139 -6.70 -20.73 -10.04
C SER A 139 -5.49 -19.82 -10.33
N LEU A 140 -5.30 -18.76 -9.54
CA LEU A 140 -4.25 -17.77 -9.76
C LEU A 140 -2.95 -18.14 -9.01
N PRO A 141 -1.77 -17.93 -9.62
CA PRO A 141 -0.53 -17.97 -8.88
C PRO A 141 -0.46 -16.79 -7.92
N LEU A 142 -0.35 -17.05 -6.62
CA LEU A 142 -0.31 -16.05 -5.57
C LEU A 142 1.01 -16.15 -4.82
N HIS A 143 1.75 -15.05 -4.73
CA HIS A 143 2.95 -14.99 -3.92
C HIS A 143 2.87 -13.88 -2.89
N LEU A 144 3.13 -14.26 -1.63
CA LEU A 144 3.23 -13.34 -0.52
C LEU A 144 4.70 -13.17 -0.15
N ILE A 145 5.15 -11.93 -0.02
CA ILE A 145 6.44 -11.61 0.60
C ILE A 145 6.14 -10.89 1.90
N TRP A 146 6.58 -11.47 3.02
CA TRP A 146 6.18 -11.06 4.35
C TRP A 146 7.39 -10.59 5.16
N GLY A 147 7.25 -9.51 5.90
CA GLY A 147 8.27 -9.06 6.84
C GLY A 147 8.29 -9.89 8.12
N LEU A 148 9.45 -10.43 8.47
CA LEU A 148 9.63 -11.21 9.69
C LEU A 148 9.29 -10.42 10.96
N GLU A 149 9.55 -9.11 10.94
CA GLU A 149 9.40 -8.18 12.06
C GLU A 149 8.19 -7.25 11.86
N ASP A 150 7.24 -7.63 10.98
CA ASP A 150 6.02 -6.87 10.77
C ASP A 150 5.17 -6.80 12.06
N SER A 151 5.06 -5.62 12.64
CA SER A 151 4.28 -5.35 13.86
C SER A 151 2.80 -5.06 13.61
N ILE A 152 2.41 -4.83 12.36
CA ILE A 152 1.06 -4.42 11.96
C ILE A 152 0.26 -5.65 11.52
N THR A 153 0.84 -6.45 10.64
CA THR A 153 0.25 -7.71 10.17
C THR A 153 1.26 -8.83 10.41
N PRO A 154 1.49 -9.25 11.66
CA PRO A 154 2.54 -10.21 11.96
C PRO A 154 2.25 -11.58 11.32
N ILE A 155 3.30 -12.28 10.90
CA ILE A 155 3.18 -13.58 10.22
C ILE A 155 2.50 -14.66 11.07
N ASN A 156 2.57 -14.52 12.40
CA ASN A 156 1.91 -15.37 13.38
C ASN A 156 0.52 -14.85 13.82
N GLY A 157 0.03 -13.75 13.25
CA GLY A 157 -1.34 -13.28 13.41
C GLY A 157 -2.31 -13.99 12.47
N ASP A 158 -3.62 -13.74 12.62
CA ASP A 158 -4.68 -14.50 11.93
C ASP A 158 -4.49 -14.60 10.41
N VAL A 159 -4.18 -13.48 9.75
CA VAL A 159 -3.97 -13.45 8.29
C VAL A 159 -2.70 -14.18 7.89
N GLY A 160 -1.62 -14.02 8.66
CA GLY A 160 -0.35 -14.70 8.40
C GLY A 160 -0.49 -16.21 8.58
N LEU A 161 -1.11 -16.65 9.68
CA LEU A 161 -1.41 -18.06 9.95
C LEU A 161 -2.31 -18.67 8.87
N PHE A 162 -3.32 -17.93 8.40
CA PHE A 162 -4.18 -18.36 7.31
C PHE A 162 -3.39 -18.67 6.02
N TYR A 163 -2.48 -17.77 5.62
CA TYR A 163 -1.67 -18.02 4.42
C TYR A 163 -0.59 -19.09 4.64
N CYS A 164 0.02 -19.14 5.81
CA CYS A 164 0.95 -20.20 6.19
C CYS A 164 0.29 -21.59 6.13
N ASP A 165 -0.92 -21.73 6.68
CA ASP A 165 -1.71 -22.97 6.59
C ASP A 165 -2.04 -23.32 5.13
N ARG A 166 -2.45 -22.33 4.32
CA ARG A 166 -2.74 -22.56 2.90
C ARG A 166 -1.54 -23.07 2.12
N VAL A 167 -0.34 -22.58 2.41
CA VAL A 167 0.90 -23.05 1.79
C VAL A 167 1.26 -24.44 2.32
N ALA A 168 1.32 -24.61 3.65
CA ALA A 168 1.76 -25.85 4.28
C ALA A 168 0.86 -27.05 3.95
N ASN A 169 -0.45 -26.83 3.87
CA ASN A 169 -1.45 -27.86 3.60
C ASN A 169 -1.95 -27.86 2.14
N ASN A 170 -1.26 -27.14 1.24
CA ASN A 170 -1.56 -27.10 -0.18
C ASN A 170 -3.03 -26.69 -0.51
N ARG A 171 -3.64 -25.84 0.31
CA ARG A 171 -5.04 -25.39 0.17
C ARG A 171 -5.21 -24.26 -0.85
N GLY A 172 -4.12 -23.79 -1.45
CA GLY A 172 -4.11 -22.72 -2.45
C GLY A 172 -4.03 -23.21 -3.88
N GLY A 173 -4.91 -24.15 -4.26
CA GLY A 173 -5.03 -24.64 -5.63
C GLY A 173 -3.77 -25.30 -6.19
N ASN A 174 -3.30 -26.39 -5.57
CA ASN A 174 -2.16 -27.21 -6.04
C ASN A 174 -0.80 -26.49 -6.08
N GLY A 175 -0.44 -25.80 -4.99
CA GLY A 175 0.91 -25.25 -4.81
C GLY A 175 1.16 -23.98 -5.60
N ARG A 176 0.07 -23.27 -5.94
CA ARG A 176 0.08 -21.98 -6.61
C ARG A 176 0.25 -20.81 -5.65
N THR A 177 -0.13 -20.99 -4.39
CA THR A 177 0.17 -20.05 -3.31
C THR A 177 1.56 -20.34 -2.73
N THR A 178 2.44 -19.34 -2.69
CA THR A 178 3.77 -19.43 -2.09
C THR A 178 4.05 -18.24 -1.18
N ILE A 179 4.88 -18.43 -0.17
CA ILE A 179 5.27 -17.36 0.76
C ILE A 179 6.79 -17.34 0.93
N ASP A 180 7.37 -16.14 0.86
CA ASP A 180 8.75 -15.86 1.27
C ASP A 180 8.68 -14.93 2.49
N VAL A 181 9.43 -15.24 3.54
CA VAL A 181 9.58 -14.38 4.71
C VAL A 181 10.96 -13.74 4.65
N VAL A 182 11.01 -12.42 4.67
CA VAL A 182 12.24 -11.64 4.56
C VAL A 182 12.50 -10.86 5.85
N LYS A 183 13.76 -10.58 6.14
CA LYS A 183 14.12 -9.72 7.28
C LYS A 183 13.73 -8.27 6.97
N SER A 184 12.54 -7.88 7.40
CA SER A 184 11.97 -6.54 7.28
C SER A 184 10.80 -6.36 8.24
N GLY A 185 10.37 -5.12 8.43
CA GLY A 185 9.10 -4.75 9.04
C GLY A 185 7.95 -4.83 8.05
N HIS A 186 6.93 -3.99 8.25
CA HIS A 186 5.68 -4.00 7.49
C HIS A 186 5.84 -3.67 6.00
N MET A 187 6.89 -2.93 5.63
CA MET A 187 7.10 -2.45 4.25
C MET A 187 8.33 -3.12 3.62
N PRO A 188 8.29 -4.43 3.27
CA PRO A 188 9.46 -5.20 2.86
C PRO A 188 10.24 -4.59 1.68
N PHE A 189 9.52 -4.06 0.68
CA PHE A 189 10.12 -3.43 -0.50
C PHE A 189 10.89 -2.14 -0.17
N ASN A 190 10.52 -1.46 0.90
CA ASN A 190 11.15 -0.19 1.27
C ASN A 190 12.23 -0.41 2.33
N ASP A 191 11.97 -1.32 3.27
CA ASP A 191 12.82 -1.61 4.40
C ASP A 191 14.00 -2.52 4.01
N ASN A 192 13.76 -3.60 3.26
CA ASN A 192 14.81 -4.49 2.76
C ASN A 192 14.58 -4.87 1.28
N PRO A 193 14.78 -3.93 0.34
CA PRO A 193 14.56 -4.19 -1.09
C PRO A 193 15.48 -5.26 -1.66
N ILE A 194 16.70 -5.43 -1.12
CA ILE A 194 17.67 -6.39 -1.68
C ILE A 194 17.12 -7.81 -1.58
N GLU A 195 16.73 -8.24 -0.38
CA GLU A 195 16.16 -9.57 -0.17
C GLU A 195 14.75 -9.68 -0.75
N THR A 196 13.94 -8.63 -0.62
CA THR A 196 12.57 -8.60 -1.14
C THR A 196 12.52 -8.73 -2.67
N HIS A 197 13.32 -7.95 -3.41
CA HIS A 197 13.39 -8.06 -4.87
C HIS A 197 13.92 -9.42 -5.30
N LYS A 198 14.91 -9.97 -4.58
CA LYS A 198 15.43 -11.30 -4.87
C LYS A 198 14.35 -12.38 -4.68
N ALA A 199 13.50 -12.28 -3.65
CA ALA A 199 12.36 -13.19 -3.45
C ALA A 199 11.34 -13.08 -4.58
N MET A 200 10.96 -11.85 -4.92
CA MET A 200 10.03 -11.58 -6.02
C MET A 200 10.53 -12.13 -7.36
N LEU A 201 11.80 -11.86 -7.71
CA LEU A 201 12.39 -12.32 -8.97
C LEU A 201 12.46 -13.84 -9.05
N ARG A 202 12.86 -14.52 -7.96
CA ARG A 202 12.84 -16.00 -7.90
C ARG A 202 11.45 -16.57 -8.18
N TRP A 203 10.40 -15.91 -7.68
CA TRP A 203 9.04 -16.36 -7.93
C TRP A 203 8.61 -16.13 -9.37
N LEU A 204 8.88 -14.94 -9.92
CA LEU A 204 8.57 -14.60 -11.31
C LEU A 204 9.24 -15.58 -12.30
N GLU A 205 10.53 -15.88 -12.09
CA GLU A 205 11.30 -16.83 -12.90
C GLU A 205 10.76 -18.27 -12.85
N LYS A 206 10.09 -18.66 -11.76
CA LYS A 206 9.62 -20.04 -11.56
C LYS A 206 8.17 -20.26 -11.98
N LYS A 207 7.33 -19.23 -11.87
CA LYS A 207 5.86 -19.37 -11.90
C LYS A 207 5.18 -18.54 -12.98
N VAL A 208 5.86 -17.57 -13.57
CA VAL A 208 5.28 -16.64 -14.55
C VAL A 208 6.03 -16.67 -15.88
N LEU A 209 7.36 -16.66 -15.82
CA LEU A 209 8.25 -16.84 -16.97
C LEU A 209 8.49 -18.33 -17.26
#